data_AF-A0A2T1A8T4-F1
#
_entry.id   AF-A0A2T1A8T4-F1
#
_cell.length_a   1.000
_cell.length_b   1.000
_cell.length_c   1.000
_cell.angle_alpha   90.00
_cell.angle_beta   90.00
_cell.angle_gamma   90.00
#
_symmetry.space_group_name_H-M   'P 1'
#
loop_
_entity.id
_entity.type
_entity.pdbx_description
1 polymer ?
#
loop_
_entity_poly.entity_id
_entity_poly.type
_entity_poly.pdbx_seq_one_letter_code
_entity_poly.pdbx_strand_id
1 'polypeptide(L)'
;MMPLSGIQPLTAEMFEVAGQELRTKPSEEEVKLFREKGTKFQMISLVLTMAFWEEVDYRILGVPCSLHVLPSIKRGKVQYCEIDTVASLADLSERIGVEDVYADFNPFSGHYSMSILGGDYVAWSRQKRPLTDVGFVLERYFLAREFDKDDVAEFDSFIPEAHKKAYRRNRIKKLYTPFERWESRHIWGVESDIERFLFQELLSRGLRPQLQWIIYKSGQFYQSLYDVYKDVEFRHGAEMLTEADLFFPDEKVAVFCDGAKHHRRKKDREKDDRINAALLKFGITPIRVSGREIRSDLKAVGDRIQSAVS
;
A
#
# COMPACT_ATOMS: atom_id res chain seq x y z
N MET A 1 -3.17 12.62 -7.69
CA MET A 1 -2.46 12.27 -6.44
C MET A 1 -1.06 12.83 -6.60
N MET A 2 -0.57 13.65 -5.66
CA MET A 2 0.80 14.16 -5.77
C MET A 2 1.78 12.99 -5.60
N PRO A 3 2.80 12.87 -6.46
CA PRO A 3 3.83 11.84 -6.32
C PRO A 3 4.55 11.99 -4.98
N LEU A 4 4.98 10.87 -4.37
CA LEU A 4 5.82 10.88 -3.18
C LEU A 4 7.27 11.05 -3.61
N SER A 5 7.64 12.30 -3.88
CA SER A 5 8.99 12.67 -4.28
C SER A 5 9.56 13.78 -3.39
N GLY A 6 10.87 14.00 -3.51
CA GLY A 6 11.57 15.09 -2.81
C GLY A 6 11.53 14.94 -1.30
N ILE A 7 11.51 16.07 -0.60
CA ILE A 7 11.42 16.10 0.86
C ILE A 7 9.96 15.92 1.28
N GLN A 8 9.72 15.07 2.29
CA GLN A 8 8.41 14.80 2.86
C GLN A 8 8.48 14.83 4.40
N PRO A 9 7.37 15.12 5.10
CA PRO A 9 6.14 15.68 4.54
C PRO A 9 6.36 17.10 4.00
N LEU A 10 5.49 17.53 3.09
CA LEU A 10 5.42 18.94 2.71
C LEU A 10 4.83 19.75 3.87
N THR A 11 5.39 20.92 4.13
CA THR A 11 4.91 21.83 5.19
C THR A 11 4.65 23.23 4.63
N ALA A 12 3.83 24.05 5.29
CA ALA A 12 3.57 25.41 4.80
C ALA A 12 4.85 26.24 4.74
N GLU A 13 5.73 26.08 5.73
CA GLU A 13 7.04 26.74 5.74
C GLU A 13 7.88 26.37 4.51
N MET A 14 7.87 25.12 4.06
CA MET A 14 8.56 24.71 2.83
C MET A 14 7.99 25.44 1.61
N PHE A 15 6.66 25.54 1.49
CA PHE A 15 6.02 26.28 0.41
C PHE A 15 6.39 27.76 0.43
N GLU A 16 6.46 28.38 1.61
CA GLU A 16 6.84 29.78 1.75
C GLU A 16 8.27 30.05 1.28
N VAL A 17 9.25 29.25 1.73
CA VAL A 17 10.66 29.46 1.35
C VAL A 17 10.94 29.08 -0.10
N ALA A 18 10.19 28.12 -0.66
CA ALA A 18 10.31 27.72 -2.06
C ALA A 18 9.57 28.63 -3.05
N GLY A 19 8.98 29.75 -2.59
CA GLY A 19 8.23 30.65 -3.46
C GLY A 19 6.97 30.00 -4.05
N GLN A 20 6.34 29.09 -3.30
CA GLN A 20 5.17 28.28 -3.67
C GLN A 20 5.41 27.23 -4.77
N GLU A 21 6.65 27.01 -5.20
CA GLU A 21 6.99 26.01 -6.21
C GLU A 21 7.90 24.91 -5.62
N LEU A 22 7.30 23.81 -5.18
CA LEU A 22 8.05 22.66 -4.68
C LEU A 22 8.48 21.73 -5.80
N ARG A 23 9.72 21.25 -5.72
CA ARG A 23 10.34 20.35 -6.69
C ARG A 23 10.93 19.13 -5.98
N THR A 24 11.20 18.07 -6.74
CA THR A 24 11.89 16.88 -6.20
C THR A 24 13.27 17.25 -5.67
N LYS A 25 13.99 18.13 -6.38
CA LYS A 25 15.20 18.77 -5.88
C LYS A 25 14.83 19.98 -5.01
N PRO A 26 15.30 20.04 -3.75
CA PRO A 26 15.06 21.22 -2.92
C PRO A 26 15.76 22.45 -3.52
N SER A 27 15.11 23.60 -3.44
CA SER A 27 15.67 24.91 -3.76
C SER A 27 16.80 25.30 -2.80
N GLU A 28 17.59 26.32 -3.16
CA GLU A 28 18.67 26.82 -2.29
C GLU A 28 18.15 27.32 -0.94
N GLU A 29 16.95 27.91 -0.93
CA GLU A 29 16.30 28.40 0.30
C GLU A 29 15.77 27.25 1.17
N GLU A 30 15.18 26.20 0.59
CA GLU A 30 14.86 24.98 1.33
C GLU A 30 16.13 24.34 1.91
N VAL A 31 17.21 24.31 1.14
CA VAL A 31 18.49 23.77 1.60
C VAL A 31 19.01 24.57 2.80
N LYS A 32 18.95 25.90 2.74
CA LYS A 32 19.33 26.78 3.84
C LYS A 32 18.45 26.57 5.07
N LEU A 33 17.13 26.52 4.90
CA LEU A 33 16.15 26.27 5.97
C LEU A 33 16.51 24.99 6.74
N PHE A 34 16.64 23.86 6.04
CA PHE A 34 16.91 22.58 6.69
C PHE A 34 18.33 22.47 7.25
N ARG A 35 19.30 23.19 6.66
CA ARG A 35 20.66 23.27 7.21
C ARG A 35 20.68 24.01 8.54
N GLU A 36 20.00 25.16 8.61
CA GLU A 36 19.89 25.95 9.85
C GLU A 36 19.16 25.18 10.97
N LYS A 37 18.14 24.40 10.61
CA LYS A 37 17.43 23.53 11.55
C LYS A 37 18.19 22.27 11.97
N GLY A 38 19.27 21.92 11.27
CA GLY A 38 20.00 20.67 11.50
C GLY A 38 19.17 19.41 11.23
N THR A 39 18.14 19.50 10.39
CA THR A 39 17.21 18.40 10.13
C THR A 39 17.92 17.22 9.48
N LYS A 40 17.60 16.01 9.94
CA LYS A 40 18.08 14.75 9.36
C LYS A 40 16.98 14.10 8.54
N PHE A 41 17.37 13.39 7.50
CA PHE A 41 16.44 12.75 6.56
C PHE A 41 16.69 11.26 6.43
N GLN A 42 15.63 10.51 6.15
CA GLN A 42 15.69 9.10 5.78
C GLN A 42 15.28 8.96 4.32
N MET A 43 16.08 8.30 3.50
CA MET A 43 15.61 7.91 2.17
C MET A 43 14.64 6.73 2.31
N ILE A 44 13.42 6.92 1.85
CA ILE A 44 12.34 5.94 1.88
C ILE A 44 12.06 5.46 0.46
N SER A 45 11.98 4.15 0.28
CA SER A 45 11.53 3.50 -0.95
C SER A 45 10.07 3.10 -0.83
N LEU A 46 9.27 3.42 -1.85
CA LEU A 46 7.95 2.86 -2.06
C LEU A 46 8.08 1.59 -2.89
N VAL A 47 7.70 0.44 -2.34
CA VAL A 47 7.95 -0.88 -2.91
C VAL A 47 6.64 -1.60 -3.18
N LEU A 48 6.42 -1.96 -4.44
CA LEU A 48 5.30 -2.77 -4.89
C LEU A 48 5.72 -4.23 -5.00
N THR A 49 4.88 -5.13 -4.49
CA THR A 49 4.97 -6.56 -4.80
C THR A 49 3.88 -6.92 -5.80
N MET A 50 4.16 -7.87 -6.68
CA MET A 50 3.19 -8.43 -7.61
C MET A 50 2.83 -9.85 -7.16
N ALA A 51 1.57 -10.24 -7.33
CA ALA A 51 1.12 -11.60 -7.01
C ALA A 51 1.35 -12.53 -8.19
N PHE A 52 1.20 -11.98 -9.39
CA PHE A 52 1.20 -12.71 -10.63
C PHE A 52 1.63 -11.77 -11.77
N TRP A 53 2.09 -12.36 -12.87
CA TRP A 53 2.19 -11.64 -14.12
C TRP A 53 1.91 -12.56 -15.30
N GLU A 54 1.47 -11.99 -16.39
CA GLU A 54 1.25 -12.71 -17.64
C GLU A 54 1.76 -11.91 -18.83
N GLU A 55 2.22 -12.63 -19.85
CA GLU A 55 2.61 -12.00 -21.11
C GLU A 55 1.38 -11.95 -22.01
N VAL A 56 1.00 -10.74 -22.41
CA VAL A 56 -0.13 -10.46 -23.30
C VAL A 56 0.37 -9.48 -24.35
N ASP A 57 0.26 -9.85 -25.62
CA ASP A 57 0.69 -9.02 -26.76
C ASP A 57 2.13 -8.46 -26.62
N TYR A 58 3.08 -9.33 -26.24
CA TYR A 58 4.49 -9.00 -26.00
C TYR A 58 4.73 -7.98 -24.86
N ARG A 59 3.73 -7.74 -24.01
CA ARG A 59 3.80 -6.91 -22.81
C ARG A 59 3.60 -7.77 -21.56
N ILE A 60 4.21 -7.36 -20.46
CA ILE A 60 3.99 -8.00 -19.16
C ILE A 60 2.87 -7.25 -18.45
N LEU A 61 1.77 -7.95 -18.19
CA LEU A 61 0.70 -7.49 -17.31
C LEU A 61 0.94 -8.05 -15.92
N GLY A 62 1.38 -7.19 -15.00
CA GLY A 62 1.55 -7.54 -13.59
C GLY A 62 0.26 -7.32 -12.80
N VAL A 63 -0.04 -8.20 -11.85
CA VAL A 63 -1.14 -8.04 -10.89
C VAL A 63 -0.55 -7.56 -9.56
N PRO A 64 -0.80 -6.30 -9.16
CA PRO A 64 -0.36 -5.76 -7.86
C PRO A 64 -0.87 -6.60 -6.69
N CYS A 65 -0.01 -6.82 -5.70
CA CYS A 65 -0.31 -7.61 -4.50
C CYS A 65 -0.35 -6.76 -3.24
N SER A 66 0.73 -6.01 -2.98
CA SER A 66 0.82 -5.13 -1.82
C SER A 66 1.86 -4.04 -2.01
N LEU A 67 1.66 -2.93 -1.32
CA LEU A 67 2.48 -1.73 -1.35
C LEU A 67 3.04 -1.46 0.03
N HIS A 68 4.34 -1.19 0.09
CA HIS A 68 5.09 -1.01 1.34
C HIS A 68 6.02 0.18 1.25
N VAL A 69 6.31 0.80 2.39
CA VAL A 69 7.40 1.78 2.50
C VAL A 69 8.52 1.22 3.35
N LEU A 70 9.76 1.44 2.90
CA LEU A 70 10.97 0.92 3.53
C LEU A 70 12.03 2.00 3.67
N PRO A 71 12.73 2.07 4.81
CA PRO A 71 13.86 2.96 4.95
C PRO A 71 15.09 2.37 4.26
N SER A 72 16.01 3.24 3.83
CA SER A 72 17.34 2.81 3.43
C SER A 72 18.13 2.26 4.62
N ILE A 73 18.80 1.13 4.41
CA ILE A 73 19.52 0.40 5.45
C ILE A 73 21.00 0.27 5.07
N LYS A 74 21.88 0.43 6.06
CA LYS A 74 23.30 0.08 5.93
C LYS A 74 23.73 -0.65 7.19
N ARG A 75 24.33 -1.84 7.02
CA ARG A 75 24.78 -2.70 8.13
C ARG A 75 23.70 -2.94 9.19
N GLY A 76 22.47 -3.23 8.73
CA GLY A 76 21.33 -3.54 9.60
C GLY A 76 20.75 -2.36 10.38
N LYS A 77 21.13 -1.12 10.06
CA LYS A 77 20.61 0.09 10.70
C LYS A 77 19.98 1.03 9.69
N VAL A 78 18.87 1.65 10.09
CA VAL A 78 18.25 2.74 9.33
C VAL A 78 19.25 3.87 9.18
N GLN A 79 19.36 4.39 7.96
CA GLN A 79 20.30 5.46 7.63
C GLN A 79 19.64 6.82 7.72
N TYR A 80 20.48 7.80 8.09
CA TYR A 80 20.13 9.21 8.06
C TYR A 80 21.13 9.95 7.20
N CYS A 81 20.65 10.97 6.49
CA CYS A 81 21.49 11.90 5.75
C CYS A 81 21.13 13.35 6.11
N GLU A 82 22.00 14.27 5.71
CA GLU A 82 21.79 15.71 5.84
C GLU A 82 21.26 16.29 4.53
N ILE A 83 20.79 17.52 4.58
CA ILE A 83 20.20 18.23 3.45
C ILE A 83 21.13 18.30 2.22
N ASP A 84 22.45 18.39 2.42
CA ASP A 84 23.42 18.41 1.32
C ASP A 84 23.45 17.09 0.54
N THR A 85 23.24 15.97 1.24
CA THR A 85 23.08 14.66 0.59
C THR A 85 21.74 14.58 -0.16
N VAL A 86 20.67 15.13 0.42
CA VAL A 86 19.36 15.19 -0.25
C VAL A 86 19.46 15.98 -1.56
N ALA A 87 20.05 17.19 -1.51
CA ALA A 87 20.19 18.06 -2.67
C ALA A 87 21.03 17.44 -3.80
N SER A 88 22.06 16.66 -3.46
CA SER A 88 22.91 15.95 -4.44
C SER A 88 22.27 14.69 -5.01
N LEU A 89 21.51 13.94 -4.21
CA LEU A 89 20.83 12.71 -4.66
C LEU A 89 19.52 12.99 -5.40
N ALA A 90 18.87 14.14 -5.16
CA ALA A 90 17.66 14.50 -5.89
C ALA A 90 17.91 14.63 -7.41
N ASP A 91 19.10 15.07 -7.82
CA ASP A 91 19.53 15.06 -9.23
C ASP A 91 19.59 13.65 -9.83
N LEU A 92 19.81 12.61 -9.01
CA LEU A 92 19.80 11.21 -9.46
C LEU A 92 18.38 10.67 -9.58
N SER A 93 17.42 11.21 -8.81
CA SER A 93 16.02 10.81 -8.93
C SER A 93 15.36 11.31 -10.23
N GLU A 94 15.92 12.33 -10.87
CA GLU A 94 15.56 12.76 -12.24
C GLU A 94 16.21 11.89 -13.33
N ARG A 95 17.23 11.08 -12.99
CA ARG A 95 17.81 10.06 -13.89
C ARG A 95 16.97 8.78 -13.87
N ILE A 96 15.70 8.92 -14.24
CA ILE A 96 14.73 7.81 -14.32
C ILE A 96 15.04 7.00 -15.58
N GLY A 97 15.67 5.86 -15.37
CA GLY A 97 15.79 4.79 -16.38
C GLY A 97 16.07 3.43 -15.76
N VAL A 98 16.23 3.35 -14.44
CA VAL A 98 16.58 2.10 -13.77
C VAL A 98 15.65 1.89 -12.58
N GLU A 99 14.57 1.17 -12.86
CA GLU A 99 13.66 0.65 -11.84
C GLU A 99 14.46 -0.31 -10.96
N ASP A 100 14.75 0.03 -9.71
CA ASP A 100 15.41 -0.92 -8.83
C ASP A 100 14.42 -2.00 -8.40
N VAL A 101 14.91 -3.22 -8.29
CA VAL A 101 14.17 -4.36 -7.78
C VAL A 101 14.92 -4.94 -6.59
N TYR A 102 14.18 -5.23 -5.52
CA TYR A 102 14.63 -6.01 -4.39
C TYR A 102 14.34 -7.50 -4.64
N ALA A 103 15.41 -8.30 -4.73
CA ALA A 103 15.35 -9.75 -4.85
C ALA A 103 15.26 -10.42 -3.46
N ASP A 104 14.64 -11.59 -3.40
CA ASP A 104 14.30 -12.29 -2.15
C ASP A 104 13.51 -11.39 -1.17
N PHE A 105 12.68 -10.50 -1.71
CA PHE A 105 11.97 -9.51 -0.93
C PHE A 105 10.81 -10.15 -0.15
N ASN A 106 10.81 -9.94 1.16
CA ASN A 106 9.70 -10.28 2.04
C ASN A 106 8.95 -8.99 2.44
N PRO A 107 7.71 -8.77 1.94
CA PRO A 107 6.94 -7.57 2.24
C PRO A 107 6.55 -7.42 3.72
N PHE A 108 6.51 -8.50 4.50
CA PHE A 108 6.07 -8.48 5.89
C PHE A 108 7.20 -8.21 6.89
N SER A 109 8.45 -8.43 6.48
CA SER A 109 9.64 -8.10 7.29
C SER A 109 10.48 -6.97 6.72
N GLY A 110 10.32 -6.66 5.43
CA GLY A 110 11.15 -5.71 4.69
C GLY A 110 12.54 -6.24 4.33
N HIS A 111 12.80 -7.53 4.54
CA HIS A 111 14.05 -8.18 4.17
C HIS A 111 14.16 -8.32 2.65
N TYR A 112 15.37 -8.15 2.12
CA TYR A 112 15.76 -8.50 0.76
C TYR A 112 17.24 -8.89 0.74
N SER A 113 17.64 -9.71 -0.23
CA SER A 113 19.03 -10.15 -0.37
C SER A 113 19.85 -9.15 -1.18
N MET A 114 19.28 -8.59 -2.24
CA MET A 114 19.98 -7.74 -3.20
C MET A 114 19.08 -6.65 -3.79
N SER A 115 19.69 -5.52 -4.16
CA SER A 115 19.09 -4.50 -5.03
C SER A 115 19.74 -4.61 -6.40
N ILE A 116 18.94 -4.80 -7.44
CA ILE A 116 19.40 -4.97 -8.83
C ILE A 116 18.56 -4.14 -9.78
N LEU A 117 19.02 -4.00 -11.02
CA LEU A 117 18.28 -3.28 -12.05
C LEU A 117 17.09 -4.13 -12.53
N GLY A 118 15.92 -3.51 -12.67
CA GLY A 118 14.65 -4.19 -12.91
C GLY A 118 14.57 -4.84 -14.28
N GLY A 119 15.17 -4.25 -15.31
CA GLY A 119 15.27 -4.86 -16.64
C GLY A 119 15.95 -6.24 -16.61
N ASP A 120 17.04 -6.35 -15.84
CA ASP A 120 17.78 -7.60 -15.67
C ASP A 120 16.93 -8.64 -14.90
N TYR A 121 16.22 -8.19 -13.85
CA TYR A 121 15.31 -9.07 -13.11
C TYR A 121 14.21 -9.62 -14.01
N VAL A 122 13.52 -8.75 -14.76
CA VAL A 122 12.41 -9.14 -15.64
C VAL A 122 12.89 -10.13 -16.71
N ALA A 123 14.04 -9.89 -17.33
CA ALA A 123 14.62 -10.83 -18.29
C ALA A 123 14.88 -12.22 -17.69
N TRP A 124 15.37 -12.29 -16.45
CA TRP A 124 15.64 -13.54 -15.75
C TRP A 124 14.39 -14.28 -15.25
N SER A 125 13.41 -13.54 -14.74
CA SER A 125 12.31 -14.08 -13.95
C SER A 125 11.04 -14.37 -14.76
N ARG A 126 10.98 -14.01 -16.04
CA ARG A 126 9.83 -14.21 -16.95
C ARG A 126 9.15 -15.60 -16.87
N GLN A 127 9.87 -16.63 -16.44
CA GLN A 127 9.35 -18.01 -16.29
C GLN A 127 8.91 -18.38 -14.86
N LYS A 128 9.12 -17.53 -13.86
CA LYS A 128 8.76 -17.79 -12.46
C LYS A 128 7.37 -17.26 -12.16
N ARG A 129 6.46 -18.16 -11.78
CA ARG A 129 5.11 -17.86 -11.28
C ARG A 129 4.75 -18.84 -10.16
N PRO A 130 3.99 -18.42 -9.15
CA PRO A 130 3.62 -17.03 -8.86
C PRO A 130 4.84 -16.19 -8.41
N LEU A 131 4.71 -14.87 -8.42
CA LEU A 131 5.76 -13.97 -7.93
C LEU A 131 5.62 -13.79 -6.42
N THR A 132 6.64 -14.16 -5.66
CA THR A 132 6.55 -14.19 -4.18
C THR A 132 7.65 -13.42 -3.47
N ASP A 133 8.72 -13.08 -4.16
CA ASP A 133 10.01 -12.72 -3.57
C ASP A 133 10.65 -11.50 -4.26
N VAL A 134 9.80 -10.58 -4.73
CA VAL A 134 10.21 -9.42 -5.54
C VAL A 134 9.54 -8.16 -5.05
N GLY A 135 10.34 -7.13 -4.81
CA GLY A 135 9.87 -5.78 -4.53
C GLY A 135 10.31 -4.82 -5.63
N PHE A 136 9.37 -4.30 -6.41
CA PHE A 136 9.61 -3.27 -7.42
C PHE A 136 9.61 -1.90 -6.73
N VAL A 137 10.72 -1.16 -6.80
CA VAL A 137 10.78 0.20 -6.25
C VAL A 137 10.10 1.15 -7.22
N LEU A 138 8.94 1.68 -6.83
CA LEU A 138 8.16 2.62 -7.64
C LEU A 138 8.69 4.05 -7.52
N GLU A 139 8.91 4.50 -6.28
CA GLU A 139 9.27 5.88 -5.97
C GLU A 139 10.22 5.94 -4.78
N ARG A 140 10.91 7.08 -4.64
CA ARG A 140 11.74 7.39 -3.48
C ARG A 140 11.53 8.82 -3.03
N TYR A 141 11.53 9.03 -1.72
CA TYR A 141 11.47 10.34 -1.11
C TYR A 141 12.37 10.42 0.13
N PHE A 142 12.63 11.63 0.58
CA PHE A 142 13.42 11.92 1.77
C PHE A 142 12.50 12.35 2.90
N LEU A 143 12.35 11.50 3.90
CA LEU A 143 11.53 11.77 5.07
C LEU A 143 12.31 12.58 6.10
N ALA A 144 11.87 13.79 6.40
CA ALA A 144 12.35 14.57 7.52
C ALA A 144 12.09 13.83 8.85
N ARG A 145 13.12 13.70 9.68
CA ARG A 145 13.02 13.04 10.98
C ARG A 145 12.11 13.81 11.94
N GLU A 146 12.14 15.13 11.85
CA GLU A 146 11.42 16.05 12.73
C GLU A 146 10.66 17.05 11.85
N PHE A 147 9.38 17.23 12.16
CA PHE A 147 8.49 18.17 11.49
C PHE A 147 7.30 18.46 12.40
N ASP A 148 6.67 19.62 12.22
CA ASP A 148 5.41 19.94 12.87
C ASP A 148 4.26 19.22 12.15
N LYS A 149 3.53 18.39 12.89
CA LYS A 149 2.39 17.60 12.36
C LYS A 149 1.20 18.48 12.02
N ASP A 150 1.07 19.62 12.69
CA ASP A 150 -0.02 20.56 12.44
C ASP A 150 0.26 21.42 11.20
N ASP A 151 1.54 21.60 10.85
CA ASP A 151 2.02 22.31 9.65
C ASP A 151 2.10 21.43 8.39
N VAL A 152 1.77 20.13 8.48
CA VAL A 152 1.76 19.26 7.30
C VAL A 152 0.72 19.73 6.28
N ALA A 153 1.21 20.11 5.10
CA ALA A 153 0.41 20.57 3.97
C ALA A 153 0.05 19.38 3.07
N GLU A 154 -1.24 19.04 3.05
CA GLU A 154 -1.78 17.96 2.23
C GLU A 154 -2.59 18.52 1.06
N PHE A 155 -2.49 17.89 -0.10
CA PHE A 155 -3.47 18.12 -1.16
C PHE A 155 -4.75 17.35 -0.83
N ASP A 156 -5.68 17.98 -0.12
CA ASP A 156 -6.90 17.36 0.40
C ASP A 156 -8.19 18.08 -0.01
N SER A 157 -8.13 18.95 -1.02
CA SER A 157 -9.28 19.75 -1.49
C SER A 157 -10.49 18.92 -1.93
N PHE A 158 -10.26 17.68 -2.38
CA PHE A 158 -11.30 16.73 -2.75
C PHE A 158 -11.93 16.00 -1.55
N ILE A 159 -11.35 16.11 -0.35
CA ILE A 159 -11.79 15.42 0.86
C ILE A 159 -12.78 16.31 1.62
N PRO A 160 -13.93 15.78 2.06
CA PRO A 160 -14.85 16.55 2.92
C PRO A 160 -14.18 17.01 4.21
N GLU A 161 -14.50 18.22 4.66
CA GLU A 161 -13.85 18.88 5.80
C GLU A 161 -13.83 18.00 7.08
N ALA A 162 -14.94 17.30 7.35
CA ALA A 162 -15.06 16.40 8.49
C ALA A 162 -14.04 15.24 8.48
N HIS A 163 -13.51 14.86 7.32
CA HIS A 163 -12.60 13.73 7.14
C HIS A 163 -11.14 14.15 6.94
N LYS A 164 -10.85 15.42 6.63
CA LYS A 164 -9.47 15.91 6.39
C LYS A 164 -8.52 15.61 7.54
N LYS A 165 -8.95 15.84 8.79
CA LYS A 165 -8.14 15.52 9.98
C LYS A 165 -7.79 14.04 10.09
N ALA A 166 -8.75 13.16 9.80
CA ALA A 166 -8.53 11.72 9.83
C ALA A 166 -7.60 11.27 8.70
N TYR A 167 -7.77 11.84 7.49
CA TYR A 167 -6.90 11.63 6.34
C TYR A 167 -5.45 12.02 6.64
N ARG A 168 -5.22 13.26 7.09
CA ARG A 168 -3.90 13.77 7.46
C ARG A 168 -3.24 12.89 8.51
N ARG A 169 -3.97 12.53 9.57
CA ARG A 169 -3.46 11.62 10.61
C ARG A 169 -3.07 10.26 10.05
N ASN A 170 -3.86 9.70 9.13
CA ASN A 170 -3.56 8.43 8.48
C ASN A 170 -2.30 8.53 7.61
N ARG A 171 -2.16 9.61 6.83
CA ARG A 171 -0.96 9.86 6.02
C ARG A 171 0.29 10.05 6.86
N ILE A 172 0.22 10.87 7.91
CA ILE A 172 1.33 11.01 8.87
C ILE A 172 1.74 9.65 9.42
N LYS A 173 0.76 8.86 9.90
CA LYS A 173 1.04 7.54 10.46
C LYS A 173 1.68 6.59 9.43
N LYS A 174 1.14 6.53 8.20
CA LYS A 174 1.55 5.56 7.18
C LYS A 174 2.81 5.99 6.41
N LEU A 175 2.95 7.25 6.06
CA LEU A 175 4.00 7.71 5.14
C LEU A 175 5.08 8.56 5.83
N TYR A 176 4.72 9.31 6.89
CA TYR A 176 5.61 10.34 7.44
C TYR A 176 6.13 10.04 8.85
N THR A 177 5.70 8.95 9.50
CA THR A 177 6.35 8.51 10.73
C THR A 177 7.76 8.01 10.38
N PRO A 178 8.83 8.58 10.97
CA PRO A 178 10.19 8.10 10.75
C PRO A 178 10.38 6.65 11.18
N PHE A 179 11.31 5.96 10.55
CA PHE A 179 11.65 4.59 10.88
C PHE A 179 12.70 4.53 11.99
N GLU A 180 12.36 3.90 13.10
CA GLU A 180 13.32 3.57 14.16
C GLU A 180 14.01 2.23 13.91
N ARG A 181 13.36 1.38 13.11
CA ARG A 181 13.80 0.03 12.76
C ARG A 181 13.57 -0.22 11.27
N TRP A 182 14.09 -1.32 10.78
CA TRP A 182 14.21 -1.60 9.34
C TRP A 182 13.01 -2.37 8.77
N GLU A 183 12.04 -2.77 9.60
CA GLU A 183 10.85 -3.46 9.12
C GLU A 183 10.05 -2.56 8.19
N SER A 184 9.52 -3.16 7.13
CA SER A 184 8.61 -2.49 6.21
C SER A 184 7.34 -2.04 6.92
N ARG A 185 6.74 -0.98 6.40
CA ARG A 185 5.39 -0.57 6.79
C ARG A 185 4.44 -0.78 5.61
N HIS A 186 3.42 -1.60 5.84
CA HIS A 186 2.35 -1.85 4.88
C HIS A 186 1.51 -0.60 4.65
N ILE A 187 1.21 -0.32 3.38
CA ILE A 187 0.38 0.79 2.93
C ILE A 187 -0.97 0.30 2.42
N TRP A 188 -0.97 -0.72 1.55
CA TRP A 188 -2.14 -1.24 0.86
C TRP A 188 -1.91 -2.67 0.34
N GLY A 189 -3.01 -3.39 0.11
CA GLY A 189 -3.06 -4.71 -0.49
C GLY A 189 -3.00 -5.82 0.56
N VAL A 190 -2.57 -7.00 0.15
CA VAL A 190 -2.51 -8.18 1.02
C VAL A 190 -1.71 -7.92 2.31
N GLU A 191 -2.27 -8.34 3.45
CA GLU A 191 -1.70 -8.12 4.79
C GLU A 191 -0.99 -9.35 5.37
N SER A 192 -1.17 -10.53 4.77
CA SER A 192 -0.53 -11.77 5.23
C SER A 192 -0.13 -12.73 4.11
N ASP A 193 0.83 -13.63 4.40
CA ASP A 193 1.22 -14.71 3.47
C ASP A 193 0.04 -15.61 3.08
N ILE A 194 -0.89 -15.83 4.00
CA ILE A 194 -2.04 -16.71 3.80
C ILE A 194 -3.01 -16.09 2.79
N GLU A 195 -3.32 -14.80 2.94
CA GLU A 195 -4.08 -14.03 1.94
C GLU A 195 -3.37 -14.03 0.59
N ARG A 196 -2.03 -13.90 0.58
CA ARG A 196 -1.24 -13.89 -0.64
C ARG A 196 -1.36 -15.20 -1.40
N PHE A 197 -1.24 -16.34 -0.70
CA PHE A 197 -1.38 -17.65 -1.31
C PHE A 197 -2.78 -17.87 -1.88
N LEU A 198 -3.82 -17.46 -1.16
CA LEU A 198 -5.18 -17.53 -1.69
C LEU A 198 -5.36 -16.65 -2.92
N PHE A 199 -4.86 -15.42 -2.89
CA PHE A 199 -4.95 -14.51 -4.02
C PHE A 199 -4.25 -15.11 -5.25
N GLN A 200 -3.03 -15.65 -5.09
CA GLN A 200 -2.29 -16.32 -6.17
C GLN A 200 -3.00 -17.55 -6.72
N GLU A 201 -3.64 -18.36 -5.87
CA GLU A 201 -4.43 -19.51 -6.29
C GLU A 201 -5.64 -19.10 -7.13
N LEU A 202 -6.34 -18.04 -6.75
CA LEU A 202 -7.47 -17.53 -7.52
C LEU A 202 -6.98 -16.97 -8.88
N LEU A 203 -5.87 -16.24 -8.88
CA LEU A 203 -5.25 -15.74 -10.12
C LEU A 203 -4.84 -16.88 -11.06
N SER A 204 -4.31 -17.98 -10.53
CA SER A 204 -3.89 -19.15 -11.33
C SER A 204 -5.08 -19.83 -12.04
N ARG A 205 -6.29 -19.70 -11.50
CA ARG A 205 -7.56 -20.19 -12.05
C ARG A 205 -8.21 -19.24 -13.05
N GLY A 206 -7.58 -18.09 -13.33
CA GLY A 206 -8.16 -17.04 -14.17
C GLY A 206 -9.16 -16.14 -13.44
N LEU A 207 -9.38 -16.33 -12.14
CA LEU A 207 -10.19 -15.43 -11.32
C LEU A 207 -9.38 -14.17 -11.00
N ARG A 208 -10.04 -13.01 -10.98
CA ARG A 208 -9.37 -11.70 -10.79
C ARG A 208 -10.06 -10.87 -9.70
N PRO A 209 -10.10 -11.34 -8.44
CA PRO A 209 -10.68 -10.55 -7.36
C PRO A 209 -9.89 -9.25 -7.14
N GLN A 210 -10.58 -8.23 -6.65
CA GLN A 210 -10.00 -6.98 -6.22
C GLN A 210 -9.66 -7.01 -4.73
N LEU A 211 -8.57 -6.37 -4.33
CA LEU A 211 -8.12 -6.35 -2.93
C LEU A 211 -8.78 -5.22 -2.13
N GLN A 212 -9.03 -5.47 -0.84
CA GLN A 212 -9.38 -4.46 0.18
C GLN A 212 -10.56 -3.54 -0.19
N TRP A 213 -11.70 -4.12 -0.61
CA TRP A 213 -12.89 -3.33 -0.93
C TRP A 213 -13.64 -2.89 0.33
N ILE A 214 -13.94 -1.60 0.39
CA ILE A 214 -14.66 -0.97 1.49
C ILE A 214 -16.16 -1.12 1.23
N ILE A 215 -16.88 -1.72 2.15
CA ILE A 215 -18.34 -1.90 2.08
C ILE A 215 -18.99 -1.07 3.19
N TYR A 216 -19.98 -0.26 2.85
CA TYR A 216 -20.68 0.63 3.77
C TYR A 216 -22.00 0.04 4.28
N LYS A 217 -22.50 0.56 5.42
CA LYS A 217 -23.77 0.12 6.02
C LYS A 217 -25.00 0.36 5.16
N SER A 218 -24.87 1.15 4.11
CA SER A 218 -25.90 1.44 3.11
C SER A 218 -25.89 0.47 1.93
N GLY A 219 -24.86 -0.38 1.82
CA GLY A 219 -24.70 -1.38 0.76
C GLY A 219 -23.82 -0.95 -0.41
N GLN A 220 -23.51 0.35 -0.54
CA GLN A 220 -22.48 0.82 -1.48
C GLN A 220 -21.10 0.29 -1.10
N PHE A 221 -20.28 0.06 -2.11
CA PHE A 221 -18.93 -0.45 -1.96
C PHE A 221 -17.97 0.28 -2.91
N TYR A 222 -16.74 0.47 -2.47
CA TYR A 222 -15.73 1.24 -3.18
C TYR A 222 -14.35 0.63 -3.00
N GLN A 223 -13.50 0.72 -4.02
CA GLN A 223 -12.12 0.21 -3.98
C GLN A 223 -11.21 1.05 -3.07
N SER A 224 -11.51 2.33 -2.89
CA SER A 224 -10.72 3.21 -2.04
C SER A 224 -11.55 4.34 -1.44
N LEU A 225 -11.03 4.97 -0.38
CA LEU A 225 -11.60 6.20 0.17
C LEU A 225 -11.63 7.36 -0.84
N TYR A 226 -10.72 7.36 -1.83
CA TYR A 226 -10.74 8.38 -2.88
C TYR A 226 -11.99 8.23 -3.76
N ASP A 227 -12.38 7.00 -4.07
CA ASP A 227 -13.59 6.73 -4.86
C ASP A 227 -14.85 7.13 -4.08
N VAL A 228 -14.85 6.92 -2.76
CA VAL A 228 -15.90 7.41 -1.86
C VAL A 228 -15.99 8.93 -1.90
N TYR A 229 -14.88 9.66 -1.80
CA TYR A 229 -14.90 11.13 -1.75
C TYR A 229 -15.27 11.79 -3.08
N LYS A 230 -15.09 11.08 -4.21
CA LYS A 230 -15.60 11.50 -5.52
C LYS A 230 -17.12 11.43 -5.61
N ASP A 231 -17.75 10.56 -4.82
CA ASP A 231 -19.21 10.45 -4.73
C ASP A 231 -19.76 11.55 -3.81
N VAL A 232 -20.15 12.67 -4.43
CA VAL A 232 -20.56 13.89 -3.71
C VAL A 232 -21.80 13.67 -2.86
N GLU A 233 -22.71 12.79 -3.29
CA GLU A 233 -23.95 12.48 -2.57
C GLU A 233 -23.67 11.56 -1.38
N PHE A 234 -22.77 10.59 -1.55
CA PHE A 234 -22.51 9.56 -0.56
C PHE A 234 -21.49 9.94 0.51
N ARG A 235 -20.51 10.80 0.19
CA ARG A 235 -19.38 11.12 1.08
C ARG A 235 -19.75 11.77 2.41
N HIS A 236 -21.01 12.18 2.61
CA HIS A 236 -21.51 12.80 3.83
C HIS A 236 -22.20 11.75 4.72
N GLY A 237 -21.53 11.30 5.79
CA GLY A 237 -22.15 10.48 6.84
C GLY A 237 -22.16 8.96 6.59
N ALA A 238 -21.43 8.49 5.58
CA ALA A 238 -21.28 7.08 5.30
C ALA A 238 -20.50 6.35 6.41
N GLU A 239 -21.14 5.39 7.06
CA GLU A 239 -20.49 4.53 8.06
C GLU A 239 -20.05 3.21 7.42
N MET A 240 -18.75 2.92 7.50
CA MET A 240 -18.17 1.68 7.00
C MET A 240 -18.76 0.47 7.75
N LEU A 241 -19.21 -0.54 7.01
CA LEU A 241 -19.63 -1.82 7.56
C LEU A 241 -18.40 -2.72 7.77
N THR A 242 -17.61 -2.94 6.71
CA THR A 242 -16.44 -3.81 6.72
C THR A 242 -15.51 -3.52 5.53
N GLU A 243 -14.30 -4.06 5.57
CA GLU A 243 -13.41 -4.21 4.41
C GLU A 243 -13.35 -5.71 4.08
N ALA A 244 -13.45 -6.07 2.80
CA ALA A 244 -13.25 -7.44 2.34
C ALA A 244 -11.81 -7.61 1.83
N ASP A 245 -11.13 -8.67 2.23
CA ASP A 245 -9.74 -8.92 1.81
C ASP A 245 -9.66 -9.11 0.30
N LEU A 246 -10.60 -9.89 -0.25
CA LEU A 246 -10.81 -10.09 -1.68
C LEU A 246 -12.28 -9.85 -2.02
N PHE A 247 -12.56 -9.20 -3.14
CA PHE A 247 -13.92 -8.91 -3.59
C PHE A 247 -14.08 -9.10 -5.09
N PHE A 248 -15.21 -9.69 -5.48
CA PHE A 248 -15.66 -9.88 -6.85
C PHE A 248 -16.84 -8.94 -7.09
N PRO A 249 -16.62 -7.76 -7.70
CA PRO A 249 -17.66 -6.73 -7.80
C PRO A 249 -18.87 -7.15 -8.64
N ASP A 250 -18.64 -7.87 -9.73
CA ASP A 250 -19.68 -8.25 -10.69
C ASP A 250 -20.56 -9.36 -10.11
N GLU A 251 -19.94 -10.36 -9.49
CA GLU A 251 -20.60 -11.51 -8.84
C GLU A 251 -21.07 -11.19 -7.42
N LYS A 252 -20.67 -10.04 -6.87
CA LYS A 252 -20.94 -9.60 -5.49
C LYS A 252 -20.53 -10.66 -4.46
N VAL A 253 -19.32 -11.19 -4.58
CA VAL A 253 -18.74 -12.14 -3.61
C VAL A 253 -17.65 -11.46 -2.80
N ALA A 254 -17.78 -11.47 -1.48
CA ALA A 254 -16.80 -10.94 -0.54
C ALA A 254 -16.10 -12.08 0.20
N VAL A 255 -14.78 -12.14 0.11
CA VAL A 255 -13.96 -13.16 0.78
C VAL A 255 -13.19 -12.52 1.93
N PHE A 256 -13.28 -13.15 3.11
CA PHE A 256 -12.58 -12.74 4.33
C PHE A 256 -11.63 -13.84 4.80
N CYS A 257 -10.35 -13.49 4.95
CA CYS A 257 -9.27 -14.32 5.43
C CYS A 257 -9.14 -14.21 6.96
N ASP A 258 -9.89 -15.04 7.67
CA ASP A 258 -9.97 -14.99 9.12
C ASP A 258 -8.65 -15.50 9.76
N GLY A 259 -7.90 -14.57 10.35
CA GLY A 259 -6.67 -14.86 11.08
C GLY A 259 -6.90 -15.70 12.35
N ALA A 260 -5.97 -16.60 12.67
CA ALA A 260 -6.13 -17.56 13.77
C ALA A 260 -6.36 -16.96 15.17
N LYS A 261 -6.01 -15.67 15.38
CA LYS A 261 -6.12 -14.94 16.65
C LYS A 261 -7.41 -14.13 16.81
N HIS A 262 -8.11 -13.78 15.73
CA HIS A 262 -9.13 -12.72 15.74
C HIS A 262 -10.61 -13.18 15.66
N HIS A 263 -10.89 -14.49 15.59
CA HIS A 263 -12.27 -14.99 15.43
C HIS A 263 -12.65 -16.11 16.43
N ARG A 264 -11.82 -16.34 17.45
CA ARG A 264 -12.10 -17.40 18.44
C ARG A 264 -13.06 -16.96 19.54
N ARG A 265 -13.12 -15.68 19.88
CA ARG A 265 -13.94 -15.16 20.97
C ARG A 265 -15.39 -15.01 20.50
N LYS A 266 -16.34 -15.24 21.40
CA LYS A 266 -17.79 -15.16 21.11
C LYS A 266 -18.19 -13.81 20.50
N LYS A 267 -17.64 -12.70 21.03
CA LYS A 267 -17.90 -11.33 20.57
C LYS A 267 -17.46 -11.09 19.11
N ASP A 268 -16.36 -11.71 18.69
CA ASP A 268 -15.84 -11.54 17.34
C ASP A 268 -16.76 -12.28 16.34
N ARG A 269 -17.17 -13.50 16.68
CA ARG A 269 -18.15 -14.26 15.88
C ARG A 269 -19.49 -13.54 15.76
N GLU A 270 -20.01 -13.00 16.86
CA GLU A 270 -21.24 -12.20 16.84
C GLU A 270 -21.11 -10.92 15.99
N LYS A 271 -19.90 -10.36 15.86
CA LYS A 271 -19.64 -9.25 14.94
C LYS A 271 -19.64 -9.75 13.49
N ASP A 272 -18.95 -10.85 13.22
CA ASP A 272 -18.86 -11.44 11.89
C ASP A 272 -20.22 -11.89 11.36
N ASP A 273 -21.04 -12.51 12.21
CA ASP A 273 -22.41 -12.93 11.86
C ASP A 273 -23.29 -11.73 11.52
N ARG A 274 -23.15 -10.61 12.26
CA ARG A 274 -23.86 -9.36 11.94
C ARG A 274 -23.41 -8.76 10.61
N ILE A 275 -22.11 -8.79 10.33
CA ILE A 275 -21.57 -8.34 9.04
C ILE A 275 -22.11 -9.23 7.92
N ASN A 276 -22.03 -10.55 8.07
CA ASN A 276 -22.52 -11.51 7.07
C ASN A 276 -24.02 -11.31 6.80
N ALA A 277 -24.84 -11.14 7.84
CA ALA A 277 -26.26 -10.88 7.70
C ALA A 277 -26.55 -9.55 6.99
N ALA A 278 -25.74 -8.52 7.21
CA ALA A 278 -25.86 -7.25 6.49
C ALA A 278 -25.45 -7.39 5.01
N LEU A 279 -24.35 -8.08 4.72
CA LEU A 279 -23.89 -8.34 3.35
C LEU A 279 -24.93 -9.11 2.54
N LEU A 280 -25.53 -10.15 3.12
CA LEU A 280 -26.59 -10.91 2.46
C LEU A 280 -27.81 -10.04 2.12
N LYS A 281 -28.16 -9.05 2.95
CA LYS A 281 -29.24 -8.08 2.65
C LYS A 281 -28.90 -7.17 1.47
N PHE A 282 -27.62 -6.94 1.20
CA PHE A 282 -27.15 -6.18 0.04
C PHE A 282 -26.98 -7.06 -1.22
N GLY A 283 -27.31 -8.35 -1.12
CA GLY A 283 -27.08 -9.32 -2.19
C GLY A 283 -25.60 -9.63 -2.40
N ILE A 284 -24.76 -9.44 -1.37
CA ILE A 284 -23.36 -9.81 -1.37
C ILE A 284 -23.21 -11.15 -0.64
N THR A 285 -22.55 -12.11 -1.27
CA THR A 285 -22.27 -13.44 -0.70
C THR A 285 -20.96 -13.39 0.10
N PRO A 286 -20.99 -13.50 1.44
CA PRO A 286 -19.77 -13.55 2.24
C PRO A 286 -19.20 -14.97 2.30
N ILE A 287 -17.92 -15.13 2.00
CA ILE A 287 -17.16 -16.36 2.16
C ILE A 287 -16.05 -16.12 3.17
N ARG A 288 -16.08 -16.83 4.30
CA ARG A 288 -15.02 -16.74 5.31
C ARG A 288 -14.11 -17.95 5.24
N VAL A 289 -12.81 -17.71 5.10
CA VAL A 289 -11.77 -18.73 4.99
C VAL A 289 -10.80 -18.54 6.14
N SER A 290 -10.65 -19.55 7.00
CA SER A 290 -9.64 -19.47 8.05
C SER A 290 -8.25 -19.72 7.48
N GLY A 291 -7.24 -19.10 8.11
CA GLY A 291 -5.85 -19.42 7.76
C GLY A 291 -5.43 -20.87 8.06
N ARG A 292 -6.27 -21.66 8.75
CA ARG A 292 -6.05 -23.12 8.87
C ARG A 292 -6.51 -23.82 7.59
N GLU A 293 -7.72 -23.52 7.11
CA GLU A 293 -8.27 -24.10 5.87
C GLU A 293 -7.33 -23.85 4.69
N ILE A 294 -6.86 -22.61 4.52
CA ILE A 294 -5.95 -22.24 3.44
C ILE A 294 -4.64 -23.05 3.49
N ARG A 295 -4.10 -23.31 4.69
CA ARG A 295 -2.86 -24.09 4.84
C ARG A 295 -3.07 -25.59 4.69
N SER A 296 -4.24 -26.11 5.05
CA SER A 296 -4.54 -27.54 4.93
C SER A 296 -4.87 -27.93 3.50
N ASP A 297 -5.68 -27.12 2.81
CA ASP A 297 -6.14 -27.42 1.46
C ASP A 297 -6.51 -26.13 0.71
N LEU A 298 -5.48 -25.45 0.19
CA LEU A 298 -5.63 -24.24 -0.60
C LEU A 298 -6.52 -24.48 -1.84
N LYS A 299 -6.43 -25.66 -2.45
CA LYS A 299 -7.18 -26.00 -3.66
C LYS A 299 -8.68 -26.11 -3.36
N ALA A 300 -9.06 -26.81 -2.29
CA ALA A 300 -10.47 -26.90 -1.90
C ALA A 300 -11.07 -25.53 -1.55
N VAL A 301 -10.29 -24.64 -0.94
CA VAL A 301 -10.71 -23.25 -0.71
C VAL A 301 -10.92 -22.51 -2.03
N GLY A 302 -10.01 -22.66 -2.98
CA GLY A 302 -10.13 -22.11 -4.33
C GLY A 302 -11.38 -22.64 -5.06
N ASP A 303 -11.65 -23.94 -5.00
CA ASP A 303 -12.82 -24.59 -5.62
C ASP A 303 -14.13 -24.02 -5.06
N ARG A 304 -14.18 -23.80 -3.74
CA ARG A 304 -15.33 -23.22 -3.05
C ARG A 304 -15.61 -21.79 -3.50
N ILE A 305 -14.57 -20.96 -3.65
CA ILE A 305 -14.72 -19.57 -4.10
C ILE A 305 -15.11 -19.55 -5.58
N GLN A 306 -14.45 -20.36 -6.42
CA GLN A 306 -14.76 -20.46 -7.85
C GLN A 306 -16.23 -20.82 -8.10
N SER A 307 -16.77 -21.78 -7.33
CA SER A 307 -18.17 -22.19 -7.43
C SER A 307 -19.17 -21.08 -7.07
N ALA A 308 -18.73 -20.05 -6.33
CA ALA A 308 -19.58 -18.93 -5.96
C ALA A 308 -19.52 -17.76 -6.96
N VAL A 309 -18.52 -17.74 -7.86
CA VAL A 309 -18.29 -16.68 -8.85
C VAL A 309 -18.39 -17.17 -10.29
N SER A 310 -18.82 -18.42 -10.49
CA SER A 310 -19.10 -19.03 -11.80
C SER A 310 -20.60 -19.18 -11.98
#